data_AF-A0A8H7TFH5-F1
#
_entry.id   AF-A0A8H7TFH5-F1
#
_cell.length_a   1.000
_cell.length_b   1.000
_cell.length_c   1.000
_cell.angle_alpha   90.00
_cell.angle_beta   90.00
_cell.angle_gamma   90.00
#
_symmetry.space_group_name_H-M   'P 1'
#
loop_
_entity.id
_entity.type
_entity.pdbx_description
1 polymer ?
#
loop_
_entity_poly.entity_id
_entity_poly.type
_entity_poly.pdbx_seq_one_letter_code
_entity_poly.pdbx_strand_id
1 'polypeptide(L)'
;MWNGMLIDFGDALRLSEVGYGRGTRPYKGIGVDLGGPNSFINDVESFFWALFWICIYREGPVISNRIVIPFDEWYYLDGPEVAVRKRDVVRDEVEFLRIAEKYFNAYHRPLTPWVNKLRQIVFPNGEPRTELDPSICDAMAEILKEAESDKLVRNE
;
A
#
# COMPACT_ATOMS: atom_id res chain seq x y z
N MET A 1 -22.62 -0.86 -3.81
CA MET A 1 -21.65 -0.55 -2.74
C MET A 1 -21.01 -1.87 -2.34
N TRP A 2 -19.70 -2.01 -2.53
CA TRP A 2 -18.98 -3.23 -2.17
C TRP A 2 -18.53 -3.10 -0.71
N ASN A 3 -18.98 -4.01 0.15
CA ASN A 3 -18.59 -4.03 1.55
C ASN A 3 -17.35 -4.91 1.70
N GLY A 4 -16.23 -4.31 2.09
CA GLY A 4 -15.03 -5.04 2.50
C GLY A 4 -15.11 -5.46 3.96
N MET A 5 -14.51 -6.60 4.31
CA MET A 5 -14.35 -7.06 5.69
C MET A 5 -12.90 -7.46 5.90
N LEU A 6 -12.26 -6.92 6.94
CA LEU A 6 -10.94 -7.38 7.37
C LEU A 6 -11.10 -8.70 8.12
N ILE A 7 -10.30 -9.70 7.75
CA ILE A 7 -10.34 -11.06 8.30
C ILE A 7 -8.92 -11.51 8.66
N ASP A 8 -8.80 -12.72 9.22
CA ASP A 8 -7.53 -13.38 9.51
C ASP A 8 -6.64 -12.61 10.52
N PHE A 9 -7.18 -12.43 11.73
CA PHE A 9 -6.47 -11.80 12.85
C PHE A 9 -5.56 -12.75 13.64
N GLY A 10 -5.16 -13.90 13.07
CA GLY A 10 -4.35 -14.91 13.77
C GLY A 10 -2.97 -14.41 14.21
N ASP A 11 -2.46 -13.38 13.53
CA ASP A 11 -1.18 -12.71 13.80
C ASP A 11 -1.33 -11.32 14.43
N ALA A 12 -2.56 -10.90 14.74
CA ALA A 12 -2.80 -9.59 15.33
C ALA A 12 -2.25 -9.52 16.76
N LEU A 13 -1.57 -8.41 17.07
CA LEU A 13 -0.97 -8.15 18.38
C LEU A 13 -1.52 -6.86 18.96
N ARG A 14 -1.45 -6.73 20.29
CA ARG A 14 -1.73 -5.45 20.95
C ARG A 14 -0.60 -4.46 20.64
N LEU A 15 -0.91 -3.17 20.61
CA LEU A 15 0.08 -2.11 20.38
C LEU A 15 1.25 -2.11 21.38
N SER A 16 1.05 -2.69 22.57
CA SER A 16 2.07 -2.84 23.61
C SER A 16 3.00 -4.04 23.40
N GLU A 17 2.71 -4.92 22.43
CA GLU A 17 3.43 -6.17 22.19
C GLU A 17 4.36 -6.04 20.99
N VAL A 18 5.50 -6.74 21.05
CA VAL A 18 6.49 -6.80 19.97
C VAL A 18 6.35 -8.12 19.24
N GLY A 19 5.99 -8.08 17.96
CA GLY A 19 5.94 -9.23 17.07
C GLY A 19 7.05 -9.21 16.03
N TYR A 20 7.46 -10.38 15.56
CA TYR A 20 8.40 -10.50 14.44
C TYR A 20 7.81 -11.38 13.34
N GLY A 21 7.98 -10.93 12.10
CA GLY A 21 8.21 -11.84 10.98
C GLY A 21 7.06 -12.76 10.55
N ARG A 22 5.83 -12.27 10.43
CA ARG A 22 4.77 -12.93 9.64
C ARG A 22 4.04 -11.90 8.78
N GLY A 23 3.82 -12.24 7.51
CA GLY A 23 3.24 -11.32 6.52
C GLY A 23 3.76 -11.58 5.11
N THR A 24 2.87 -11.44 4.13
CA THR A 24 3.13 -11.69 2.71
C THR A 24 3.94 -10.54 2.11
N ARG A 25 5.12 -10.85 1.55
CA ARG A 25 6.15 -9.86 1.14
C ARG A 25 5.60 -8.65 0.39
N PRO A 26 4.72 -8.79 -0.61
CA PRO A 26 4.26 -7.62 -1.35
C PRO A 26 3.42 -6.64 -0.52
N TYR A 27 2.80 -7.08 0.57
CA TYR A 27 1.98 -6.25 1.46
C TYR A 27 2.72 -5.79 2.70
N LYS A 28 3.85 -6.41 3.05
CA LYS A 28 4.58 -6.12 4.30
C LYS A 28 5.16 -4.69 4.32
N GLY A 29 5.32 -4.08 5.49
CA GLY A 29 6.04 -2.81 5.63
C GLY A 29 7.55 -2.94 5.34
N ILE A 30 8.18 -1.86 4.86
CA ILE A 30 9.62 -1.82 4.51
C ILE A 30 10.49 -2.16 5.73
N GLY A 31 10.11 -1.67 6.93
CA GLY A 31 10.84 -1.95 8.16
C GLY A 31 10.86 -3.44 8.53
N VAL A 32 9.73 -4.14 8.32
CA VAL A 32 9.61 -5.58 8.60
C VAL A 32 10.35 -6.40 7.54
N ASP A 33 10.34 -5.98 6.28
CA ASP A 33 11.15 -6.61 5.22
C ASP A 33 12.66 -6.55 5.51
N LEU A 34 13.11 -5.53 6.24
CA LEU A 34 14.49 -5.38 6.73
C LEU A 34 14.77 -6.11 8.07
N GLY A 35 13.82 -6.92 8.55
CA GLY A 35 13.96 -7.70 9.79
C GLY A 35 13.60 -6.93 11.07
N GLY A 36 13.02 -5.73 10.94
CA GLY A 36 12.48 -4.99 12.08
C GLY A 36 11.23 -5.67 12.68
N PRO A 37 10.85 -5.30 13.91
CA PRO A 37 9.62 -5.78 14.52
C PRO A 37 8.39 -5.21 13.80
N ASN A 38 7.26 -5.92 13.89
CA ASN A 38 5.95 -5.41 13.51
C ASN A 38 5.58 -4.22 14.41
N SER A 39 4.93 -3.22 13.82
CA SER A 39 4.49 -2.01 14.53
C SER A 39 3.25 -1.45 13.84
N PHE A 40 2.54 -0.56 14.53
CA PHE A 40 1.39 0.15 13.96
C PHE A 40 1.72 0.84 12.63
N ILE A 41 2.90 1.43 12.50
CA ILE A 41 3.32 2.09 11.26
C ILE A 41 3.49 1.07 10.13
N ASN A 42 3.94 -0.15 10.44
CA ASN A 42 4.03 -1.20 9.43
C ASN A 42 2.63 -1.66 8.96
N ASP A 43 1.60 -1.62 9.80
CA ASP A 43 0.21 -1.89 9.38
C ASP A 43 -0.31 -0.80 8.45
N VAL A 44 0.02 0.47 8.73
CA VAL A 44 -0.29 1.62 7.86
C VAL A 44 0.40 1.49 6.49
N GLU A 45 1.69 1.15 6.47
CA GLU A 45 2.39 0.83 5.22
C GLU A 45 1.74 -0.37 4.50
N SER A 46 1.34 -1.39 5.26
CA SER A 46 0.75 -2.60 4.67
C SER A 46 -0.59 -2.32 3.98
N PHE A 47 -1.41 -1.43 4.57
CA PHE A 47 -2.62 -0.94 3.91
C PHE A 47 -2.32 -0.23 2.59
N PHE A 48 -1.32 0.66 2.57
CA PHE A 48 -0.90 1.34 1.34
C PHE A 48 -0.49 0.33 0.26
N TRP A 49 0.35 -0.65 0.61
CA TRP A 49 0.80 -1.67 -0.33
C TRP A 49 -0.34 -2.54 -0.84
N ALA A 50 -1.31 -2.91 0.02
CA ALA A 50 -2.50 -3.62 -0.39
C ALA A 50 -3.33 -2.82 -1.42
N LEU A 51 -3.55 -1.53 -1.19
CA LEU A 51 -4.25 -0.66 -2.13
C LEU A 51 -3.49 -0.50 -3.46
N PHE A 52 -2.17 -0.33 -3.40
CA PHE A 52 -1.30 -0.29 -4.58
C PHE A 52 -1.41 -1.58 -5.41
N TRP A 53 -1.40 -2.74 -4.75
CA TRP A 53 -1.61 -4.04 -5.40
C TRP A 53 -3.00 -4.17 -6.02
N ILE A 54 -4.06 -3.73 -5.34
CA ILE A 54 -5.41 -3.68 -5.89
C ILE A 54 -5.43 -2.86 -7.19
N CYS A 55 -4.78 -1.70 -7.20
CA CYS A 55 -4.74 -0.83 -8.37
C CYS A 55 -4.05 -1.50 -9.58
N ILE A 56 -3.08 -2.39 -9.37
CA ILE A 56 -2.38 -3.09 -10.46
C ILE A 56 -3.17 -4.31 -10.97
N TYR A 57 -3.68 -5.15 -10.06
CA TYR A 57 -4.14 -6.49 -10.42
C TYR A 57 -5.66 -6.69 -10.41
N ARG A 58 -6.44 -5.74 -9.89
CA ARG A 58 -7.90 -5.83 -9.97
C ARG A 58 -8.46 -5.05 -11.16
N GLU A 59 -9.50 -5.60 -11.74
CA GLU A 59 -10.38 -4.98 -12.75
C GLU A 59 -11.76 -4.86 -12.12
N GLY A 60 -11.93 -3.82 -11.29
CA GLY A 60 -13.08 -3.72 -10.39
C GLY A 60 -13.20 -4.92 -9.45
N PRO A 61 -14.34 -5.63 -9.42
CA PRO A 61 -14.53 -6.77 -8.53
C PRO A 61 -13.74 -8.02 -8.95
N VAL A 62 -13.23 -8.06 -10.19
CA VAL A 62 -12.56 -9.24 -10.77
C VAL A 62 -11.05 -9.17 -10.52
N ILE A 63 -10.44 -10.31 -10.22
CA ILE A 63 -8.98 -10.46 -10.21
C ILE A 63 -8.53 -10.64 -11.65
N SER A 64 -7.63 -9.78 -12.12
CA SER A 64 -7.05 -9.88 -13.46
C SER A 64 -6.05 -11.03 -13.51
N ASN A 65 -5.98 -11.74 -14.64
CA ASN A 65 -4.92 -12.72 -14.93
C ASN A 65 -3.62 -12.06 -15.41
N ARG A 66 -3.49 -10.75 -15.21
CA ARG A 66 -2.33 -9.95 -15.63
C ARG A 66 -1.10 -10.34 -14.82
N ILE A 67 0.02 -10.49 -15.53
CA ILE A 67 1.36 -10.65 -14.95
C ILE A 67 2.08 -9.31 -15.12
N VAL A 68 2.60 -8.76 -14.01
CA VAL A 68 3.41 -7.54 -13.99
C VAL A 68 4.73 -7.86 -13.30
N ILE A 69 5.66 -8.41 -14.09
CA ILE A 69 6.96 -8.95 -13.64
C ILE A 69 7.66 -8.09 -12.57
N PRO A 70 7.82 -6.75 -12.73
CA PRO A 70 8.50 -5.94 -11.71
C PRO A 70 7.89 -5.98 -10.30
N PHE A 71 6.61 -6.34 -10.18
CA PHE A 71 5.91 -6.47 -8.90
C PHE A 71 5.65 -7.93 -8.52
N ASP A 72 5.36 -8.81 -9.49
CA ASP A 72 5.19 -10.25 -9.22
C ASP A 72 6.46 -10.88 -8.63
N GLU A 73 7.64 -10.40 -9.02
CA GLU A 73 8.91 -10.84 -8.45
C GLU A 73 8.99 -10.63 -6.93
N TRP A 74 8.25 -9.68 -6.33
CA TRP A 74 8.30 -9.38 -4.90
C TRP A 74 7.91 -10.56 -4.02
N TYR A 75 7.15 -11.53 -4.53
CA TYR A 75 6.86 -12.78 -3.81
C TYR A 75 8.12 -13.64 -3.61
N TYR A 76 9.08 -13.55 -4.52
CA TYR A 76 10.23 -14.44 -4.62
C TYR A 76 11.55 -13.81 -4.17
N LEU A 77 11.63 -12.48 -4.20
CA LEU A 77 12.77 -11.72 -3.70
C LEU A 77 12.95 -11.89 -2.19
N ASP A 78 14.18 -11.68 -1.69
CA ASP A 78 14.43 -11.63 -0.26
C ASP A 78 13.90 -10.31 0.35
N GLY A 79 13.85 -10.25 1.69
CA GLY A 79 13.31 -9.09 2.40
C GLY A 79 14.03 -7.77 2.03
N PRO A 80 15.37 -7.71 2.15
CA PRO A 80 16.13 -6.52 1.78
C PRO A 80 15.92 -6.04 0.35
N GLU A 81 15.87 -6.95 -0.63
CA GLU A 81 15.66 -6.58 -2.02
C GLU A 81 14.24 -6.03 -2.23
N VAL A 82 13.20 -6.64 -1.65
CA VAL A 82 11.82 -6.10 -1.70
C VAL A 82 11.75 -4.71 -1.04
N ALA A 83 12.44 -4.52 0.08
CA ALA A 83 12.49 -3.23 0.77
C ALA A 83 13.11 -2.13 -0.11
N VAL A 84 14.18 -2.44 -0.86
CA VAL A 84 14.79 -1.52 -1.83
C VAL A 84 13.79 -1.16 -2.93
N ARG A 85 13.15 -2.16 -3.55
CA ARG A 85 12.16 -1.91 -4.62
C ARG A 85 10.98 -1.06 -4.14
N LYS A 86 10.49 -1.30 -2.93
CA LYS A 86 9.43 -0.49 -2.33
C LYS A 86 9.84 0.96 -2.14
N ARG A 87 11.05 1.21 -1.62
CA ARG A 87 11.59 2.57 -1.49
C ARG A 87 11.69 3.27 -2.85
N ASP A 88 12.20 2.58 -3.86
CA ASP A 88 12.32 3.15 -5.21
C ASP A 88 10.95 3.55 -5.79
N VAL A 89 9.89 2.79 -5.48
CA VAL A 89 8.52 3.11 -5.91
C VAL A 89 7.98 4.40 -5.24
N VAL A 90 8.23 4.60 -3.95
CA VAL A 90 7.57 5.67 -3.17
C VAL A 90 8.41 6.93 -2.97
N ARG A 91 9.71 6.86 -3.21
CA ARG A 91 10.65 7.93 -2.90
C ARG A 91 10.39 9.20 -3.72
N ASP A 92 10.22 9.04 -5.03
CA ASP A 92 10.07 10.15 -5.96
C ASP A 92 8.63 10.21 -6.51
N GLU A 93 8.03 11.40 -6.49
CA GLU A 93 6.65 11.59 -6.93
C GLU A 93 6.48 11.41 -8.44
N VAL A 94 7.43 11.92 -9.23
CA VAL A 94 7.36 11.84 -10.70
C VAL A 94 7.45 10.38 -11.13
N GLU A 95 8.38 9.63 -10.53
CA GLU A 95 8.54 8.21 -10.78
C GLU A 95 7.33 7.41 -10.30
N PHE A 96 6.78 7.72 -9.12
CA PHE A 96 5.54 7.09 -8.64
C PHE A 96 4.38 7.28 -9.62
N LEU A 97 4.17 8.50 -10.11
CA LEU A 97 3.11 8.79 -11.09
C LEU A 97 3.35 8.06 -12.43
N ARG A 98 4.61 7.97 -12.86
CA ARG A 98 4.98 7.20 -14.07
C ARG A 98 4.69 5.71 -13.91
N ILE A 99 4.97 5.16 -12.73
CA ILE A 99 4.66 3.77 -12.37
C ILE A 99 3.14 3.55 -12.36
N ALA A 100 2.39 4.43 -11.70
CA ALA A 100 0.93 4.36 -11.64
C ALA A 100 0.32 4.39 -13.04
N GLU A 101 0.72 5.34 -13.89
CA GLU A 101 0.20 5.46 -15.25
C GLU A 101 0.45 4.20 -16.10
N LYS A 102 1.65 3.61 -15.95
CA LYS A 102 2.07 2.43 -16.69
C LYS A 102 1.40 1.13 -16.21
N TYR A 103 1.24 0.98 -14.90
CA TYR A 103 0.93 -0.32 -14.31
C TYR A 103 -0.45 -0.40 -13.67
N PHE A 104 -1.05 0.70 -13.21
CA PHE A 104 -2.41 0.65 -12.71
C PHE A 104 -3.35 0.20 -13.82
N ASN A 105 -4.29 -0.66 -13.44
CA ASN A 105 -5.33 -1.09 -14.34
C ASN A 105 -6.20 0.11 -14.74
N ALA A 106 -6.73 0.11 -15.96
CA ALA A 106 -7.58 1.17 -16.47
C ALA A 106 -8.75 1.49 -15.51
N TYR A 107 -9.34 0.47 -14.88
CA TYR A 107 -10.41 0.65 -13.90
C TYR A 107 -9.99 1.50 -12.69
N HIS A 108 -8.74 1.35 -12.24
CA HIS A 108 -8.20 2.02 -11.05
C HIS A 108 -7.35 3.26 -11.37
N ARG A 109 -7.08 3.56 -12.64
CA ARG A 109 -6.29 4.74 -13.03
C ARG A 109 -6.84 6.07 -12.43
N PRO A 110 -8.17 6.29 -12.31
CA PRO A 110 -8.70 7.48 -11.63
C PRO A 110 -8.29 7.62 -10.16
N LEU A 111 -7.88 6.54 -9.49
CA LEU A 111 -7.37 6.59 -8.10
C LEU A 111 -5.95 7.13 -8.00
N THR A 112 -5.19 7.24 -9.09
CA THR A 112 -3.78 7.69 -9.10
C THR A 112 -3.51 8.92 -8.22
N PRO A 113 -4.24 10.06 -8.34
CA PRO A 113 -4.00 11.22 -7.49
C PRO A 113 -4.25 10.92 -6.00
N TRP A 114 -5.23 10.08 -5.68
CA TRP A 114 -5.60 9.71 -4.31
C TRP A 114 -4.58 8.76 -3.68
N VAL A 115 -4.09 7.77 -4.44
CA VAL A 115 -3.01 6.89 -4.00
C VAL A 115 -1.71 7.69 -3.83
N ASN A 116 -1.44 8.69 -4.67
CA ASN A 116 -0.29 9.58 -4.48
C ASN A 116 -0.42 10.46 -3.22
N LYS A 117 -1.61 10.99 -2.92
CA LYS A 117 -1.87 11.69 -1.64
C LYS A 117 -1.62 10.76 -0.44
N LEU A 118 -2.10 9.52 -0.50
CA LEU A 118 -1.83 8.51 0.54
C LEU A 118 -0.32 8.23 0.66
N ARG A 119 0.39 8.08 -0.46
CA ARG A 119 1.86 7.91 -0.48
C ARG A 119 2.55 9.03 0.28
N GLN A 120 2.18 10.29 0.04
CA GLN A 120 2.83 11.45 0.69
C GLN A 120 2.64 11.44 2.21
N ILE A 121 1.49 10.99 2.72
CA ILE A 121 1.27 10.91 4.17
C ILE A 121 1.85 9.63 4.78
N VAL A 122 1.88 8.50 4.09
CA VAL A 122 2.46 7.25 4.60
C VAL A 122 3.98 7.29 4.54
N PHE A 123 4.56 7.87 3.50
CA PHE A 123 5.99 8.02 3.26
C PHE A 123 6.38 9.50 3.13
N PRO A 124 6.39 10.27 4.23
CA PRO A 124 6.78 11.67 4.19
C PRO A 124 8.21 11.80 3.66
N ASN A 125 8.41 12.70 2.69
CA ASN A 125 9.68 12.85 1.95
C ASN A 125 10.16 11.55 1.27
N GLY A 126 9.26 10.60 1.00
CA GLY A 126 9.59 9.36 0.31
C GLY A 126 10.26 8.29 1.18
N GLU A 127 10.25 8.43 2.50
CA GLU A 127 10.86 7.47 3.42
C GLU A 127 9.84 6.89 4.41
N PRO A 128 10.05 5.66 4.90
CA PRO A 128 9.24 5.06 5.97
C PRO A 128 9.17 5.96 7.21
N ARG A 129 8.01 6.02 7.85
CA ARG A 129 7.88 6.71 9.14
C ARG A 129 8.61 5.95 10.23
N THR A 130 9.27 6.68 11.11
CA THR A 130 9.89 6.14 12.32
C THR A 130 9.09 6.46 13.58
N GLU A 131 8.27 7.51 13.53
CA GLU A 131 7.47 7.98 14.66
C GLU A 131 6.07 7.35 14.65
N LEU A 132 5.60 7.01 15.84
CA LEU A 132 4.27 6.42 16.05
C LEU A 132 3.26 7.55 16.20
N ASP A 133 2.50 7.83 15.15
CA ASP A 133 1.46 8.85 15.11
C ASP A 133 0.11 8.22 14.71
N PRO A 134 -0.78 7.92 15.67
CA PRO A 134 -2.08 7.32 15.39
C PRO A 134 -3.01 8.18 14.53
N SER A 135 -2.82 9.51 14.48
CA SER A 135 -3.66 10.43 13.71
C SER A 135 -3.54 10.21 12.19
N ILE A 136 -2.51 9.47 11.75
CA ILE A 136 -2.36 9.07 10.36
C ILE A 136 -3.57 8.28 9.83
N CYS A 137 -4.21 7.45 10.67
CA CYS A 137 -5.41 6.70 10.26
C CYS A 137 -6.56 7.64 9.92
N ASP A 138 -6.74 8.72 10.71
CA ASP A 138 -7.77 9.73 10.44
C ASP A 138 -7.46 10.46 9.14
N ALA A 139 -6.20 10.86 8.92
CA ALA A 139 -5.77 11.51 7.68
C ALA A 139 -5.99 10.61 6.44
N MET A 140 -5.66 9.32 6.54
CA MET A 140 -5.91 8.35 5.48
C MET A 140 -7.41 8.19 5.21
N ALA A 141 -8.22 8.10 6.26
CA ALA A 141 -9.67 7.97 6.13
C ALA A 141 -10.29 9.19 5.44
N GLU A 142 -9.85 10.41 5.77
CA GLU A 142 -10.33 11.62 5.08
C GLU A 142 -9.96 11.63 3.59
N ILE A 143 -8.73 11.26 3.22
CA ILE A 143 -8.32 11.15 1.81
C ILE A 143 -9.20 10.14 1.05
N LEU A 144 -9.52 9.00 1.68
CA LEU A 144 -10.37 7.97 1.06
C LEU A 144 -11.82 8.45 0.92
N LYS A 145 -12.38 9.16 1.90
CA LYS A 145 -13.73 9.77 1.81
C LYS A 145 -13.81 10.82 0.70
N GLU A 146 -12.76 11.64 0.54
CA GLU A 146 -12.68 12.58 -0.57
C GLU A 146 -12.63 11.85 -1.92
N ALA A 147 -11.85 10.78 -2.02
CA ALA A 147 -11.76 9.96 -3.23
C ALA A 147 -13.10 9.33 -3.61
N GLU A 148 -13.91 8.88 -2.64
CA GLU A 148 -15.27 8.37 -2.90
C GLU A 148 -16.23 9.42 -3.47
N SER A 149 -15.95 10.70 -3.20
CA SER A 149 -16.74 11.82 -3.71
C SER A 149 -16.25 12.32 -5.08
N ASP A 150 -15.09 11.84 -5.55
CA ASP A 150 -14.53 12.18 -6.86
C ASP A 150 -15.32 11.52 -8.00
N LYS A 151 -15.82 12.35 -8.92
CA LYS A 151 -16.61 11.91 -10.08
C LYS A 151 -15.81 11.07 -11.07
N LEU A 152 -14.48 11.21 -11.10
CA LEU A 152 -13.63 10.38 -11.96
C LEU A 152 -13.44 8.97 -11.38
N VAL A 153 -13.56 8.83 -10.06
CA VAL A 153 -13.45 7.56 -9.34
C VAL A 153 -14.81 6.85 -9.30
N ARG A 154 -15.89 7.60 -9.06
CA ARG A 154 -17.26 7.15 -9.27
C ARG A 154 -17.53 7.00 -10.76
N ASN A 155 -17.16 5.86 -11.33
CA ASN A 155 -17.63 5.46 -12.65
C ASN A 155 -19.18 5.45 -12.65
N GLU A 156 -19.81 6.56 -13.03
CA GLU A 156 -21.25 6.67 -13.35
C GLU A 156 -21.50 6.39 -14.83
#